data_AF-A0A7V1E7U0-F1
#
_entry.id   AF-A0A7V1E7U0-F1
#
_cell.length_a   1.000
_cell.length_b   1.000
_cell.length_c   1.000
_cell.angle_alpha   90.00
_cell.angle_beta   90.00
_cell.angle_gamma   90.00
#
_symmetry.space_group_name_H-M   'P 1'
#
loop_
_entity.id
_entity.type
_entity.pdbx_description
1 polymer ?
#
loop_
_entity_poly.entity_id
_entity_poly.type
_entity_poly.pdbx_seq_one_letter_code
_entity_poly.pdbx_strand_id
1 'polypeptide(L)'
;MMAGNRELTESDAATLRPLSKIFVGEVLGTFTLVFFGCGAIATAVLAKALMGLWQVAMVWGIAVALGMYLSSHLSGAHLNPAVTLAFLFWRKTVTAKRALFYIASQLLGAILAGSLIYAMFGQAIKRFESASGLIRGQSGSQLSAMMFGEYFPNPALDSQASYVFGKTGISHAFLGEALGTAFLVMVI
;
A
#
# COMPACT_ATOMS: atom_id res chain seq x y z
N MET A 1 -46.24 -22.95 -5.10
CA MET A 1 -45.55 -22.44 -3.90
C MET A 1 -44.43 -21.54 -4.39
N MET A 2 -44.64 -20.22 -4.36
CA MET A 2 -43.69 -19.24 -4.91
C MET A 2 -42.44 -19.21 -4.05
N ALA A 3 -41.28 -19.58 -4.61
CA ALA A 3 -40.00 -19.27 -4.01
C ALA A 3 -39.89 -17.73 -3.96
N GLY A 4 -39.95 -17.16 -2.76
CA GLY A 4 -39.83 -15.73 -2.58
C GLY A 4 -38.47 -15.25 -3.09
N ASN A 5 -38.48 -14.27 -4.01
CA ASN A 5 -37.29 -13.52 -4.37
C ASN A 5 -36.78 -12.79 -3.14
N ARG A 6 -35.89 -13.42 -2.38
CA ARG A 6 -35.16 -12.76 -1.31
C ARG A 6 -34.15 -11.82 -1.96
N GLU A 7 -34.28 -10.52 -1.72
CA GLU A 7 -33.27 -9.55 -2.14
C GLU A 7 -31.93 -9.93 -1.51
N LEU A 8 -30.90 -10.10 -2.33
CA LEU A 8 -29.54 -10.40 -1.87
C LEU A 8 -29.00 -9.18 -1.13
N THR A 9 -28.63 -9.34 0.13
CA THR A 9 -27.97 -8.27 0.88
C THR A 9 -26.53 -8.09 0.39
N GLU A 10 -25.90 -6.94 0.64
CA GLU A 10 -24.47 -6.74 0.32
C GLU A 10 -23.57 -7.79 0.99
N SER A 11 -23.96 -8.27 2.17
CA SER A 11 -23.29 -9.34 2.90
C SER A 11 -23.38 -10.67 2.15
N ASP A 12 -24.54 -10.98 1.57
CA ASP A 12 -24.73 -12.17 0.73
C ASP A 12 -23.91 -12.05 -0.56
N ALA A 13 -23.90 -10.88 -1.20
CA ALA A 13 -23.12 -10.65 -2.40
C ALA A 13 -21.59 -10.80 -2.16
N ALA A 14 -21.08 -10.31 -1.03
CA ALA A 14 -19.67 -10.42 -0.67
C ALA A 14 -19.24 -11.88 -0.40
N THR A 15 -20.09 -12.66 0.27
CA THR A 15 -19.82 -14.07 0.59
C THR A 15 -19.94 -14.99 -0.63
N LEU A 16 -20.70 -14.60 -1.66
CA LEU A 16 -20.87 -15.35 -2.91
C LEU A 16 -19.75 -15.14 -3.94
N ARG A 17 -18.87 -14.13 -3.77
CA ARG A 17 -17.79 -13.85 -4.75
C ARG A 17 -16.83 -15.05 -4.87
N PRO A 18 -16.51 -15.52 -6.09
CA PRO A 18 -15.51 -16.56 -6.31
C PRO A 18 -14.13 -16.14 -5.80
N LEU A 19 -13.38 -17.08 -5.19
CA LEU A 19 -12.04 -16.81 -4.69
C LEU A 19 -11.07 -16.35 -5.80
N SER A 20 -11.25 -16.85 -7.02
CA SER A 20 -10.45 -16.43 -8.18
C SER A 20 -10.64 -14.94 -8.52
N LYS A 21 -11.88 -14.44 -8.46
CA LYS A 21 -12.16 -13.01 -8.69
C LYS A 21 -11.56 -12.15 -7.60
N ILE A 22 -11.68 -12.57 -6.34
CA ILE A 22 -11.04 -11.89 -5.21
C ILE A 22 -9.53 -11.80 -5.43
N PHE A 23 -8.90 -12.94 -5.72
CA PHE A 23 -7.46 -13.02 -5.91
C PHE A 23 -6.98 -12.09 -7.03
N VAL A 24 -7.63 -12.13 -8.20
CA VAL A 24 -7.27 -11.26 -9.32
C VAL A 24 -7.52 -9.80 -9.00
N GLY A 25 -8.67 -9.47 -8.39
CA GLY A 25 -9.00 -8.09 -8.02
C GLY A 25 -8.00 -7.48 -7.05
N GLU A 26 -7.64 -8.21 -5.99
CA GLU A 26 -6.71 -7.75 -4.97
C GLU A 26 -5.26 -7.69 -5.50
N VAL A 27 -4.82 -8.66 -6.30
CA VAL A 27 -3.50 -8.58 -6.96
C VAL A 27 -3.43 -7.34 -7.85
N LEU A 28 -4.40 -7.13 -8.74
CA LEU A 28 -4.38 -6.02 -9.70
C LEU A 28 -4.53 -4.66 -9.01
N GLY A 29 -5.43 -4.55 -8.04
CA GLY A 29 -5.66 -3.32 -7.30
C GLY A 29 -4.46 -2.93 -6.45
N THR A 30 -3.90 -3.86 -5.67
CA THR A 30 -2.72 -3.58 -4.84
C THR A 30 -1.46 -3.38 -5.70
N PHE A 31 -1.32 -4.11 -6.81
CA PHE A 31 -0.26 -3.84 -7.79
C PHE A 31 -0.34 -2.40 -8.30
N THR A 32 -1.52 -1.96 -8.72
CA THR A 32 -1.73 -0.60 -9.26
C THR A 32 -1.37 0.46 -8.20
N LEU A 33 -1.88 0.29 -6.99
CA LEU A 33 -1.60 1.15 -5.85
C LEU A 33 -0.09 1.30 -5.60
N VAL A 34 0.61 0.16 -5.43
CA VAL A 34 2.04 0.14 -5.10
C VAL A 34 2.89 0.60 -6.28
N PHE A 35 2.53 0.24 -7.51
CA PHE A 35 3.28 0.61 -8.71
C PHE A 35 3.35 2.13 -8.89
N PHE A 36 2.22 2.81 -8.79
CA PHE A 36 2.17 4.27 -8.92
C PHE A 36 2.71 4.98 -7.68
N GLY A 37 2.35 4.52 -6.47
CA GLY A 37 2.80 5.12 -5.22
C GLY A 37 4.32 5.05 -5.03
N CYS A 38 4.90 3.84 -5.04
CA CYS A 38 6.35 3.66 -4.93
C CYS A 38 7.08 4.20 -6.16
N GLY A 39 6.48 4.15 -7.36
CA GLY A 39 7.04 4.76 -8.57
C GLY A 39 7.18 6.28 -8.45
N ALA A 40 6.22 6.95 -7.80
CA ALA A 40 6.31 8.38 -7.50
C ALA A 40 7.50 8.69 -6.58
N ILE A 41 7.68 7.88 -5.52
CA ILE A 41 8.80 8.03 -4.60
C ILE A 41 10.13 7.76 -5.31
N ALA A 42 10.22 6.68 -6.11
CA ALA A 42 11.42 6.39 -6.89
C ALA A 42 11.79 7.53 -7.85
N THR A 43 10.79 8.12 -8.51
CA THR A 43 10.97 9.28 -9.38
C THR A 43 11.43 10.51 -8.59
N ALA A 44 10.85 10.75 -7.41
CA ALA A 44 11.24 11.87 -6.56
C ALA A 44 12.69 11.75 -6.07
N VAL A 45 13.09 10.56 -5.65
CA VAL A 45 14.43 10.29 -5.11
C VAL A 45 15.49 10.30 -6.22
N LEU A 46 15.24 9.59 -7.32
CA LEU A 46 16.26 9.35 -8.35
C LEU A 46 16.36 10.48 -9.37
N ALA A 47 15.23 11.10 -9.74
CA ALA A 47 15.18 12.14 -10.77
C ALA A 47 15.06 13.56 -10.19
N LYS A 48 14.93 13.71 -8.87
CA LYS A 48 14.65 15.01 -8.21
C LYS A 48 13.43 15.71 -8.84
N ALA A 49 12.45 14.92 -9.27
CA ALA A 49 11.15 15.38 -9.75
C ALA A 49 10.12 15.32 -8.61
N LEU A 50 8.88 15.78 -8.83
CA LEU A 50 7.84 15.77 -7.78
C LEU A 50 8.32 16.42 -6.47
N MET A 51 9.00 17.57 -6.59
CA MET A 51 9.65 18.27 -5.47
C MET A 51 8.59 18.85 -4.52
N GLY A 52 8.16 18.03 -3.56
CA GLY A 52 7.21 18.39 -2.52
C GLY A 52 6.34 17.21 -2.09
N LEU A 53 5.90 17.23 -0.82
CA LEU A 53 5.05 16.18 -0.26
C LEU A 53 3.67 16.15 -0.92
N TRP A 54 3.16 17.31 -1.36
CA TRP A 54 1.86 17.45 -2.00
C TRP A 54 1.74 16.61 -3.28
N GLN A 55 2.73 16.68 -4.16
CA GLN A 55 2.71 16.00 -5.45
C GLN A 55 2.75 14.47 -5.26
N VAL A 56 3.57 13.99 -4.32
CA VAL A 56 3.64 12.57 -3.97
C VAL A 56 2.31 12.10 -3.36
N ALA A 57 1.72 12.88 -2.45
CA ALA A 57 0.43 12.57 -1.84
C ALA A 57 -0.71 12.50 -2.89
N MET A 58 -0.72 13.40 -3.87
CA MET A 58 -1.68 13.37 -4.97
C MET A 58 -1.55 12.11 -5.82
N VAL A 59 -0.32 11.66 -6.14
CA VAL A 59 -0.12 10.42 -6.90
C VAL A 59 -0.60 9.21 -6.11
N TRP A 60 -0.34 9.14 -4.80
CA TRP A 60 -0.89 8.09 -3.94
C TRP A 60 -2.42 8.09 -3.92
N GLY A 61 -3.06 9.25 -3.76
CA GLY A 61 -4.53 9.35 -3.78
C GLY A 61 -5.15 8.88 -5.10
N ILE A 62 -4.55 9.27 -6.23
CA ILE A 62 -4.97 8.82 -7.57
C ILE A 62 -4.73 7.31 -7.74
N ALA A 63 -3.60 6.79 -7.25
CA ALA A 63 -3.27 5.36 -7.32
C ALA A 63 -4.27 4.49 -6.54
N VAL A 64 -4.69 4.93 -5.34
CA VAL A 64 -5.75 4.28 -4.56
C VAL A 64 -7.06 4.28 -5.36
N ALA A 65 -7.49 5.44 -5.86
CA ALA A 65 -8.73 5.56 -6.63
C ALA A 65 -8.73 4.67 -7.88
N LEU A 66 -7.62 4.62 -8.62
CA LEU A 66 -7.47 3.77 -9.80
C LEU A 66 -7.48 2.29 -9.42
N GLY A 67 -6.75 1.90 -8.37
CA GLY A 67 -6.76 0.54 -7.84
C GLY A 67 -8.17 0.09 -7.47
N MET A 68 -8.94 0.96 -6.80
CA MET A 68 -10.35 0.70 -6.47
C MET A 68 -11.23 0.59 -7.70
N TYR A 69 -11.08 1.50 -8.66
CA TYR A 69 -11.84 1.48 -9.92
C TYR A 69 -11.64 0.16 -10.68
N LEU A 70 -10.39 -0.31 -10.78
CA LEU A 70 -10.05 -1.55 -11.48
C LEU A 70 -10.55 -2.82 -10.77
N SER A 71 -10.60 -2.84 -9.44
CA SER A 71 -10.78 -4.07 -8.65
C SER A 71 -12.12 -4.19 -7.92
N SER A 72 -12.88 -3.09 -7.76
CA SER A 72 -14.12 -3.05 -6.97
C SER A 72 -15.14 -4.12 -7.39
N HIS A 73 -15.40 -4.23 -8.70
CA HIS A 73 -16.33 -5.22 -9.25
C HIS A 73 -15.86 -6.68 -9.10
N LEU A 74 -14.57 -6.92 -8.82
CA LEU A 74 -13.99 -8.26 -8.67
C LEU A 74 -13.96 -8.71 -7.21
N SER A 75 -13.41 -7.88 -6.32
CA SER A 75 -13.13 -8.25 -4.93
C SER A 75 -13.87 -7.40 -3.90
N GLY A 76 -14.40 -6.23 -4.29
CA GLY A 76 -14.77 -5.16 -3.36
C GLY A 76 -13.62 -4.21 -3.02
N ALA A 77 -12.45 -4.40 -3.65
CA ALA A 77 -11.27 -3.54 -3.53
C ALA A 77 -10.84 -3.27 -2.08
N HIS A 78 -10.48 -4.32 -1.33
CA HIS A 78 -9.92 -4.12 0.01
C HIS A 78 -8.53 -3.49 -0.07
N LEU A 79 -7.69 -4.06 -0.94
CA LEU A 79 -6.34 -3.62 -1.33
C LEU A 79 -5.34 -3.42 -0.18
N ASN A 80 -5.75 -3.72 1.04
CA ASN A 80 -5.07 -3.44 2.29
C ASN A 80 -5.43 -4.52 3.34
N PRO A 81 -4.44 -5.17 3.98
CA PRO A 81 -4.70 -6.15 5.03
C PRO A 81 -5.52 -5.61 6.21
N ALA A 82 -5.27 -4.38 6.67
CA ALA A 82 -6.00 -3.76 7.77
C ALA A 82 -7.48 -3.56 7.44
N VAL A 83 -7.78 -3.17 6.19
CA VAL A 83 -9.16 -3.07 5.68
C VAL A 83 -9.81 -4.46 5.66
N THR A 84 -9.11 -5.48 5.16
CA THR A 84 -9.61 -6.87 5.20
C THR A 84 -9.92 -7.33 6.63
N LEU A 85 -9.06 -7.01 7.60
CA LEU A 85 -9.29 -7.35 8.99
C LEU A 85 -10.48 -6.59 9.60
N ALA A 86 -10.70 -5.33 9.22
CA ALA A 86 -11.88 -4.58 9.61
C ALA A 86 -13.17 -5.23 9.08
N PHE A 87 -13.15 -5.74 7.84
CA PHE A 87 -14.27 -6.48 7.26
C PHE A 87 -14.49 -7.86 7.91
N LEU A 88 -13.42 -8.49 8.41
CA LEU A 88 -13.49 -9.74 9.17
C LEU A 88 -14.09 -9.53 10.57
N PHE A 89 -13.55 -8.59 11.36
CA PHE A 89 -13.90 -8.46 12.77
C PHE A 89 -15.08 -7.53 13.03
N TRP A 90 -15.16 -6.42 12.30
CA TRP A 90 -16.14 -5.37 12.55
C TRP A 90 -17.38 -5.53 11.68
N ARG A 91 -17.21 -5.54 10.34
CA ARG A 91 -18.35 -5.70 9.41
C ARG A 91 -18.86 -7.14 9.34
N LYS A 92 -18.03 -8.13 9.70
CA LYS A 92 -18.35 -9.57 9.72
C LYS A 92 -18.87 -10.10 8.37
N THR A 93 -18.43 -9.51 7.27
CA THR A 93 -18.81 -9.90 5.89
C THR A 93 -17.76 -10.78 5.20
N VAL A 94 -16.57 -10.93 5.81
CA VAL A 94 -15.50 -11.78 5.32
C VAL A 94 -15.17 -12.86 6.35
N THR A 95 -15.01 -14.11 5.89
CA THR A 95 -14.59 -15.23 6.75
C THR A 95 -13.08 -15.25 6.91
N ALA A 96 -12.56 -15.84 8.00
CA ALA A 96 -11.12 -15.93 8.26
C ALA A 96 -10.33 -16.57 7.10
N LYS A 97 -10.89 -17.63 6.49
CA LYS A 97 -10.30 -18.28 5.30
C LYS A 97 -10.20 -17.30 4.13
N ARG A 98 -11.27 -16.56 3.84
CA ARG A 98 -11.26 -15.56 2.76
C ARG A 98 -10.28 -14.44 3.06
N ALA A 99 -10.24 -13.94 4.30
CA ALA A 99 -9.30 -12.91 4.72
C ALA A 99 -7.84 -13.28 4.42
N LEU A 100 -7.44 -14.54 4.64
CA LEU A 100 -6.12 -15.03 4.27
C LEU A 100 -5.86 -14.94 2.75
N PHE A 101 -6.85 -15.28 1.92
CA PHE A 101 -6.75 -15.13 0.47
C PHE A 101 -6.62 -13.67 0.03
N TYR A 102 -7.40 -12.76 0.64
CA TYR A 102 -7.27 -11.30 0.42
C TYR A 102 -5.85 -10.84 0.75
N ILE A 103 -5.34 -11.15 1.95
CA ILE A 103 -4.01 -10.71 2.39
C ILE A 103 -2.91 -11.29 1.49
N ALA A 104 -2.98 -12.58 1.15
CA ALA A 104 -1.98 -13.20 0.28
C ALA A 104 -1.96 -12.58 -1.12
N SER A 105 -3.13 -12.27 -1.70
CA SER A 105 -3.23 -11.61 -3.01
C SER A 105 -2.74 -10.17 -2.98
N GLN A 106 -3.07 -9.41 -1.93
CA GLN A 106 -2.55 -8.05 -1.71
C GLN A 106 -1.01 -8.05 -1.63
N LEU A 107 -0.43 -8.93 -0.81
CA LEU A 107 1.02 -9.05 -0.67
C LEU A 107 1.68 -9.44 -2.00
N LEU A 108 1.09 -10.37 -2.75
CA LEU A 108 1.60 -10.73 -4.07
C LEU A 108 1.57 -9.53 -5.03
N GLY A 109 0.46 -8.79 -5.08
CA GLY A 109 0.33 -7.58 -5.91
C GLY A 109 1.40 -6.54 -5.57
N ALA A 110 1.63 -6.28 -4.29
CA ALA A 110 2.66 -5.37 -3.80
C ALA A 110 4.08 -5.82 -4.20
N ILE A 111 4.40 -7.10 -4.01
CA ILE A 111 5.71 -7.67 -4.37
C ILE A 111 5.96 -7.58 -5.88
N LEU A 112 4.95 -7.89 -6.71
CA LEU A 112 5.06 -7.80 -8.16
C LEU A 112 5.31 -6.35 -8.60
N ALA A 113 4.60 -5.38 -8.03
CA ALA A 113 4.78 -3.97 -8.32
C ALA A 113 6.17 -3.47 -7.93
N GLY A 114 6.61 -3.76 -6.70
CA GLY A 114 7.95 -3.40 -6.22
C GLY A 114 9.05 -4.03 -7.07
N SER A 115 8.88 -5.31 -7.46
CA SER A 115 9.84 -6.00 -8.33
C SER A 115 9.94 -5.34 -9.71
N LEU A 116 8.80 -4.94 -10.30
CA LEU A 116 8.78 -4.25 -11.59
C LEU A 116 9.43 -2.87 -11.49
N ILE A 117 9.14 -2.08 -10.45
CA ILE A 117 9.80 -0.79 -10.22
C ILE A 117 11.31 -0.99 -10.10
N TYR A 118 11.75 -1.96 -9.30
CA TYR A 118 13.17 -2.26 -9.14
C TYR A 118 13.82 -2.66 -10.48
N ALA A 119 13.13 -3.43 -11.33
CA ALA A 119 13.62 -3.77 -12.66
C ALA A 119 13.72 -2.53 -13.57
N MET A 120 12.69 -1.67 -13.59
CA MET A 120 12.63 -0.47 -14.43
C MET A 120 13.66 0.58 -14.02
N PHE A 121 13.79 0.85 -12.72
CA PHE A 121 14.70 1.86 -12.17
C PHE A 121 16.06 1.29 -11.77
N GLY A 122 16.33 0.01 -11.97
CA GLY A 122 17.50 -0.68 -11.40
C GLY A 122 18.84 -0.02 -11.72
N GLN A 123 19.01 0.50 -12.94
CA GLN A 123 20.24 1.22 -13.30
C GLN A 123 20.32 2.61 -12.65
N ALA A 124 19.19 3.31 -12.52
CA ALA A 124 19.13 4.59 -11.82
C ALA A 124 19.40 4.41 -10.32
N ILE A 125 18.84 3.36 -9.70
CA ILE A 125 19.10 2.99 -8.31
C ILE A 125 20.59 2.72 -8.10
N LYS A 126 21.22 1.88 -8.94
CA LYS A 126 22.67 1.59 -8.82
C LYS A 126 23.53 2.84 -8.92
N ARG A 127 23.20 3.74 -9.85
CA ARG A 127 23.90 5.02 -10.02
C ARG A 127 23.74 5.91 -8.79
N PHE A 128 22.52 6.02 -8.26
CA PHE A 128 22.24 6.75 -7.03
C PHE A 128 23.02 6.17 -5.85
N GLU A 129 22.99 4.86 -5.66
CA GLU A 129 23.73 4.17 -4.60
C GLU A 129 25.24 4.42 -4.70
N SER A 130 25.82 4.31 -5.90
CA SER A 130 27.25 4.60 -6.11
C SER A 130 27.61 6.06 -5.86
N ALA A 131 26.77 7.00 -6.32
CA ALA A 131 26.99 8.44 -6.11
C ALA A 131 26.86 8.84 -4.63
N SER A 132 25.98 8.16 -3.88
CA SER A 132 25.77 8.40 -2.46
C SER A 132 26.61 7.50 -1.54
N GLY A 133 27.50 6.67 -2.10
CA GLY A 133 28.36 5.77 -1.31
C GLY A 133 27.60 4.70 -0.52
N LEU A 134 26.41 4.30 -0.98
CA LEU A 134 25.53 3.38 -0.28
C LEU A 134 25.89 1.92 -0.59
N ILE A 135 26.03 1.11 0.45
CA ILE A 135 26.17 -0.34 0.35
C ILE A 135 24.91 -0.98 0.92
N ARG A 136 24.18 -1.72 0.08
CA ARG A 136 22.92 -2.37 0.48
C ARG A 136 23.11 -3.29 1.69
N GLY A 137 22.23 -3.13 2.67
CA GLY A 137 22.28 -3.89 3.93
C GLY A 137 23.15 -3.25 5.02
N GLN A 138 23.91 -2.21 4.70
CA GLN A 138 24.65 -1.41 5.70
C GLN A 138 23.83 -0.21 6.18
N SER A 139 24.30 0.43 7.25
CA SER A 139 23.72 1.69 7.75
C SER A 139 23.74 2.76 6.66
N GLY A 140 22.67 3.53 6.53
CA GLY A 140 22.47 4.54 5.49
C GLY A 140 21.82 4.00 4.19
N SER A 141 21.86 2.68 3.95
CA SER A 141 21.22 2.10 2.75
C SER A 141 19.70 2.20 2.74
N GLN A 142 19.09 2.58 3.87
CA GLN A 142 17.68 2.96 3.93
C GLN A 142 17.33 4.09 2.96
N LEU A 143 18.30 4.93 2.59
CA LEU A 143 18.09 6.04 1.66
C LEU A 143 17.73 5.57 0.23
N SER A 144 18.24 4.42 -0.22
CA SER A 144 17.75 3.81 -1.47
C SER A 144 16.53 2.92 -1.23
N ALA A 145 16.47 2.22 -0.09
CA ALA A 145 15.37 1.31 0.22
C ALA A 145 14.02 2.01 0.47
N MET A 146 14.01 3.27 0.91
CA MET A 146 12.79 4.06 1.17
C MET A 146 11.89 4.26 -0.06
N MET A 147 12.38 3.96 -1.26
CA MET A 147 11.55 3.92 -2.47
C MET A 147 10.47 2.83 -2.44
N PHE A 148 10.68 1.78 -1.64
CA PHE A 148 9.85 0.57 -1.63
C PHE A 148 9.11 0.35 -0.31
N GLY A 149 9.36 1.17 0.70
CA GLY A 149 8.75 1.02 2.01
C GLY A 149 8.97 2.25 2.87
N GLU A 150 8.18 2.34 3.93
CA GLU A 150 8.23 3.48 4.83
C GLU A 150 9.26 3.26 5.94
N TYR A 151 9.93 4.35 6.29
CA TYR A 151 10.95 4.39 7.31
C TYR A 151 10.66 5.52 8.27
N PHE A 152 10.85 5.23 9.55
CA PHE A 152 10.73 6.20 10.61
C PHE A 152 12.00 6.23 11.47
N PRO A 153 12.66 7.40 11.62
CA PRO A 153 12.42 8.64 10.86
C PRO A 153 12.72 8.45 9.36
N ASN A 154 12.17 9.34 8.53
CA ASN A 154 12.44 9.33 7.09
C ASN A 154 13.96 9.51 6.83
N PRO A 155 14.64 8.57 6.13
CA PRO A 155 16.07 8.61 5.88
C PRO A 155 16.54 9.86 5.14
N ALA A 156 15.70 10.43 4.27
CA ALA A 156 16.00 11.67 3.55
C ALA A 156 15.97 12.92 4.44
N LEU A 157 15.37 12.82 5.63
CA LEU A 157 15.26 13.90 6.59
C LEU A 157 16.22 13.75 7.76
N ASP A 158 17.08 12.73 7.85
CA ASP A 158 17.87 12.42 9.05
C ASP A 158 18.71 13.61 9.59
N SER A 159 19.15 14.52 8.70
CA SER A 159 19.87 15.76 9.06
C SER A 159 18.98 16.93 9.52
N GLN A 160 17.68 16.93 9.20
CA GLN A 160 16.72 18.03 9.46
C GLN A 160 15.58 17.62 10.42
N ALA A 161 15.08 16.38 10.34
CA ALA A 161 14.01 15.82 11.18
C ALA A 161 14.42 15.70 12.64
N SER A 162 15.69 15.38 12.92
CA SER A 162 16.25 15.37 14.27
C SER A 162 16.15 16.74 14.97
N TYR A 163 16.08 17.83 14.20
CA TYR A 163 15.98 19.21 14.70
C TYR A 163 14.53 19.70 14.87
N VAL A 164 13.60 19.28 14.00
CA VAL A 164 12.21 19.80 13.98
C VAL A 164 11.26 18.99 14.89
N PHE A 165 11.40 17.67 14.96
CA PHE A 165 10.46 16.81 15.69
C PHE A 165 11.03 16.16 16.96
N GLY A 166 12.29 16.49 17.32
CA GLY A 166 13.02 15.75 18.34
C GLY A 166 13.20 14.27 17.97
N LYS A 167 13.80 13.47 18.84
CA LYS A 167 13.81 12.01 18.65
C LYS A 167 12.39 11.47 18.82
N THR A 168 11.62 11.42 17.75
CA THR A 168 10.35 10.71 17.75
C THR A 168 10.62 9.22 17.91
N GLY A 169 10.20 8.66 19.05
CA GLY A 169 10.38 7.23 19.34
C GLY A 169 9.47 6.34 18.50
N ILE A 170 9.76 5.04 18.49
CA ILE A 170 8.95 4.00 17.84
C ILE A 170 7.49 4.05 18.29
N SER A 171 7.23 4.41 19.56
CA SER A 171 5.88 4.58 20.09
C SER A 171 5.06 5.65 19.35
N HIS A 172 5.68 6.76 18.95
CA HIS A 172 5.01 7.84 18.24
C HIS A 172 4.71 7.42 16.80
N ALA A 173 5.65 6.75 16.14
CA ALA A 173 5.43 6.17 14.81
C ALA A 173 4.25 5.19 14.82
N PHE A 174 4.27 4.25 15.77
CA PHE A 174 3.20 3.26 15.92
C PHE A 174 1.83 3.91 16.13
N LEU A 175 1.74 4.90 17.01
CA LEU A 175 0.48 5.62 17.25
C LEU A 175 0.03 6.40 16.01
N GLY A 176 0.96 7.01 15.28
CA GLY A 176 0.68 7.70 14.02
C GLY A 176 0.05 6.75 12.99
N GLU A 177 0.68 5.60 12.74
CA GLU A 177 0.18 4.58 11.81
C GLU A 177 -1.18 4.01 12.25
N ALA A 178 -1.33 3.71 13.54
CA ALA A 178 -2.57 3.16 14.09
C ALA A 178 -3.74 4.15 13.95
N LEU A 179 -3.53 5.43 14.27
CA LEU A 179 -4.56 6.47 14.17
C LEU A 179 -4.90 6.78 12.71
N GLY A 180 -3.89 6.89 11.84
CA GLY A 180 -4.09 7.12 10.41
C GLY A 180 -4.90 5.99 9.76
N THR A 181 -4.54 4.74 10.07
CA THR A 181 -5.27 3.55 9.59
C THR A 181 -6.68 3.48 10.16
N ALA A 182 -6.88 3.80 11.44
CA ALA A 182 -8.21 3.83 12.05
C ALA A 182 -9.12 4.86 11.37
N PHE A 183 -8.61 6.07 11.10
CA PHE A 183 -9.34 7.10 10.37
C PHE A 183 -9.71 6.64 8.96
N LEU A 184 -8.74 6.09 8.22
CA LEU A 184 -8.97 5.53 6.89
C LEU A 184 -10.10 4.48 6.89
N VAL A 185 -10.07 3.54 7.85
CA VAL A 185 -11.07 2.47 7.94
C VAL A 185 -12.45 2.99 8.34
N MET A 186 -12.54 4.08 9.11
CA MET A 186 -13.84 4.67 9.48
C MET A 186 -14.56 5.34 8.30
N VAL A 187 -13.81 5.85 7.32
CA VAL A 187 -14.39 6.59 6.18
C VAL A 187 -14.70 5.72 4.97
N ILE A 188 -14.42 4.41 5.03
CA ILE A 188 -14.70 3.41 3.98
C ILE A 188 -15.71 2.36 4.47
#